data_AF-A0A969NHV9-F1
#
_entry.id   AF-A0A969NHV9-F1
#
_cell.length_a   1.000
_cell.length_b   1.000
_cell.length_c   1.000
_cell.angle_alpha   90.00
_cell.angle_beta   90.00
_cell.angle_gamma   90.00
#
_symmetry.space_group_name_H-M   'P 1'
#
loop_
_entity.id
_entity.type
_entity.pdbx_description
1 polymer ?
#
loop_
_entity_poly.entity_id
_entity_poly.type
_entity_poly.pdbx_seq_one_letter_code
_entity_poly.pdbx_strand_id
1 'polypeptide(L)'
;MENKLEELYSIVQFVDPFVLGPYWKYLSDYRIVDEVGKVKAYQNLNKIGEQLANTMIRRRKKDVLLQLPERMDKTLFVPMTEEQATIHNEYQESVSRLVVKWRRQGFLNEKDRQSLMIFLNMMRMVCDSTYILDQKTRFDTKIGELLSILDEVFAEDNEKVVIFSQWERMTRLVAIELEKQKVKYQYLHGGIPSKKRGILYDEFNNDPECKVFLSTDAGGVGLNLQSASILINLDIPWNPAVLEQRIARIYRLDEKRNVSIINIGFYRHH
;
A
#
# COMPACT_ATOMS: atom_id res chain seq x y z
N MET A 1 5.00 10.20 6.14
CA MET A 1 4.26 11.23 6.87
C MET A 1 3.17 10.50 7.59
N GLU A 2 3.33 10.36 8.91
CA GLU A 2 2.40 9.59 9.74
C GLU A 2 1.13 10.43 9.92
N ASN A 3 -0.04 9.82 9.79
CA ASN A 3 -1.34 10.48 9.94
C ASN A 3 -1.61 10.89 11.42
N LYS A 4 -0.79 11.79 11.99
CA LYS A 4 -0.98 12.38 13.31
C LYS A 4 -1.60 13.76 13.13
N LEU A 5 -2.73 14.02 13.80
CA LEU A 5 -3.36 15.35 13.87
C LEU A 5 -2.40 16.42 14.40
N GLU A 6 -1.37 16.01 15.12
CA GLU A 6 -0.30 16.86 15.64
C GLU A 6 0.60 17.38 14.50
N GLU A 7 0.89 16.56 13.49
CA GLU A 7 1.59 16.99 12.27
C GLU A 7 0.72 17.95 11.48
N LEU A 8 -0.58 17.64 11.30
CA LEU A 8 -1.52 18.53 10.62
C LEU A 8 -1.61 19.89 11.32
N TYR A 9 -1.69 19.90 12.65
CA TYR A 9 -1.71 21.14 13.44
C TYR A 9 -0.42 21.93 13.24
N SER A 10 0.74 21.29 13.27
CA SER A 10 2.03 21.97 13.08
C SER A 10 2.15 22.65 11.70
N ILE A 11 1.68 21.97 10.65
CA ILE A 11 1.71 22.50 9.27
C ILE A 11 0.73 23.66 9.15
N VAL A 12 -0.50 23.51 9.66
CA VAL A 12 -1.52 24.55 9.55
C VAL A 12 -1.18 25.76 10.41
N GLN A 13 -0.64 25.58 11.62
CA GLN A 13 -0.21 26.68 12.48
C GLN A 13 0.90 27.51 11.83
N PHE A 14 1.76 26.89 11.01
CA PHE A 14 2.76 27.60 10.22
C PHE A 14 2.15 28.43 9.09
N VAL A 15 1.08 27.92 8.45
CA VAL A 15 0.41 28.58 7.32
C VAL A 15 -0.55 29.68 7.79
N ASP A 16 -1.41 29.37 8.76
CA ASP A 16 -2.32 30.32 9.40
C ASP A 16 -2.56 29.93 10.87
N PRO A 17 -1.99 30.68 11.83
CA PRO A 17 -2.08 30.36 13.26
C PRO A 17 -3.48 30.55 13.87
N PHE A 18 -4.44 31.16 13.16
CA PHE A 18 -5.77 31.46 13.70
C PHE A 18 -6.84 30.43 13.33
N VAL A 19 -6.57 29.52 12.39
CA VAL A 19 -7.57 28.60 11.82
C VAL A 19 -7.95 27.47 12.79
N LEU A 20 -6.97 26.87 13.47
CA LEU A 20 -7.19 25.72 14.36
C LEU A 20 -7.27 26.08 15.85
N GLY A 21 -7.06 27.36 16.19
CA GLY A 21 -7.03 27.82 17.57
C GLY A 21 -5.89 27.22 18.41
N PRO A 22 -5.93 27.39 19.75
CA PRO A 22 -4.88 26.91 20.64
C PRO A 22 -4.77 25.38 20.69
N TYR A 23 -3.53 24.86 20.71
CA TYR A 23 -3.22 23.43 20.63
C TYR A 23 -3.96 22.56 21.65
N TRP A 24 -4.09 23.03 22.88
CA TRP A 24 -4.79 22.30 23.96
C TRP A 24 -6.28 22.09 23.64
N LYS A 25 -6.92 23.06 22.98
CA LYS A 25 -8.32 23.00 22.59
C LYS A 25 -8.51 22.07 21.39
N TYR A 26 -7.61 22.18 20.41
CA TYR A 26 -7.57 21.29 19.25
C TYR A 26 -7.44 19.82 19.67
N LEU A 27 -6.50 19.49 20.56
CA LEU A 27 -6.38 18.12 21.07
C LEU A 27 -7.63 17.69 21.84
N SER A 28 -8.22 18.55 22.68
CA SER A 28 -9.44 18.21 23.42
C SER A 28 -10.64 17.94 22.49
N ASP A 29 -10.77 18.69 21.40
CA ASP A 29 -11.93 18.61 20.52
C ASP A 29 -11.86 17.41 19.55
N TYR A 30 -10.65 16.98 19.19
CA TYR A 30 -10.42 16.00 18.11
C TYR A 30 -9.73 14.69 18.54
N ARG A 31 -9.14 14.62 19.76
CA ARG A 31 -8.47 13.42 20.29
C ARG A 31 -9.29 12.79 21.41
N ILE A 32 -9.62 11.51 21.27
CA ILE A 32 -10.16 10.70 22.38
C ILE A 32 -8.98 9.98 23.03
N VAL A 33 -8.75 10.24 24.31
CA VAL A 33 -7.73 9.56 25.13
C VAL A 33 -8.36 8.56 26.09
N ASP A 34 -7.65 7.46 26.34
CA ASP A 34 -7.98 6.49 27.39
C ASP A 34 -7.55 7.03 28.78
N GLU A 35 -7.91 6.35 29.88
CA GLU A 35 -7.60 6.77 31.27
C GLU A 35 -6.09 6.98 31.55
N VAL A 36 -5.22 6.44 30.68
CA VAL A 36 -3.75 6.54 30.74
C VAL A 36 -3.17 7.55 29.73
N GLY A 37 -4.00 8.34 29.05
CA GLY A 37 -3.58 9.41 28.13
C GLY A 37 -3.16 8.97 26.72
N LYS A 38 -3.25 7.67 26.39
CA LYS A 38 -3.03 7.16 25.03
C LYS A 38 -4.21 7.48 24.11
N VAL A 39 -3.92 7.91 22.88
CA VAL A 39 -4.94 8.17 21.84
C VAL A 39 -5.67 6.85 21.54
N LYS A 40 -6.97 6.80 21.77
CA LYS A 40 -7.82 5.64 21.48
C LYS A 40 -8.55 5.79 20.15
N ALA A 41 -8.94 7.02 19.79
CA ALA A 41 -9.59 7.35 18.54
C ALA A 41 -9.53 8.86 18.27
N TYR A 42 -9.92 9.26 17.07
CA TYR A 42 -10.15 10.66 16.71
C TYR A 42 -11.64 10.89 16.45
N GLN A 43 -12.13 12.08 16.81
CA GLN A 43 -13.53 12.46 16.63
C GLN A 43 -13.62 13.76 15.86
N ASN A 44 -14.78 14.06 15.26
CA ASN A 44 -15.07 15.33 14.58
C ASN A 44 -14.12 15.70 13.42
N LEU A 45 -13.49 14.72 12.76
CA LEU A 45 -12.57 14.95 11.63
C LEU A 45 -13.20 15.77 10.49
N ASN A 46 -14.52 15.65 10.27
CA ASN A 46 -15.23 16.43 9.24
C ASN A 46 -15.20 17.94 9.51
N LYS A 47 -15.24 18.37 10.79
CA LYS A 47 -15.14 19.79 11.17
C LYS A 47 -13.75 20.36 10.89
N ILE A 48 -12.70 19.54 11.05
CA ILE A 48 -11.35 19.92 10.66
C ILE A 48 -11.31 20.15 9.14
N GLY A 49 -11.90 19.26 8.36
CA GLY A 49 -12.02 19.42 6.90
C GLY A 49 -12.70 20.73 6.49
N GLU A 50 -13.80 21.11 7.15
CA GLU A 50 -14.50 22.38 6.90
C GLU A 50 -13.68 23.61 7.28
N GLN A 51 -13.00 23.59 8.43
CA GLN A 51 -12.14 24.69 8.87
C GLN A 51 -10.93 24.89 7.96
N LEU A 52 -10.38 23.79 7.44
CA LEU A 52 -9.23 23.81 6.55
C LEU A 52 -9.62 24.09 5.09
N ALA A 53 -10.89 24.07 4.73
CA ALA A 53 -11.34 24.25 3.33
C ALA A 53 -10.95 25.61 2.74
N ASN A 54 -10.86 26.66 3.57
CA ASN A 54 -10.49 28.01 3.13
C ASN A 54 -8.97 28.27 3.15
N THR A 55 -8.20 27.43 3.84
CA THR A 55 -6.75 27.64 4.08
C THR A 55 -5.90 26.65 3.28
N MET A 56 -6.38 25.41 3.11
CA MET A 56 -5.80 24.44 2.22
C MET A 56 -6.44 24.55 0.84
N ILE A 57 -5.63 24.96 -0.14
CA ILE A 57 -6.03 24.82 -1.54
C ILE A 57 -5.92 23.35 -1.92
N ARG A 58 -7.06 22.66 -2.00
CA ARG A 58 -7.14 21.36 -2.67
C ARG A 58 -7.02 21.57 -4.18
N ARG A 59 -5.79 21.60 -4.69
CA ARG A 59 -5.54 21.67 -6.15
C ARG A 59 -5.74 20.27 -6.74
N ARG A 60 -6.56 20.16 -7.78
CA ARG A 60 -6.65 18.91 -8.55
C ARG A 60 -5.33 18.74 -9.30
N LYS A 61 -4.82 17.52 -9.48
CA LYS A 61 -3.57 17.23 -10.23
C LYS A 61 -3.46 18.02 -11.55
N LYS A 62 -4.59 18.19 -12.26
CA LYS A 62 -4.70 18.96 -13.51
C LYS A 62 -4.20 20.41 -13.42
N ASP A 63 -4.29 21.05 -12.26
CA ASP A 63 -3.95 22.46 -12.06
C ASP A 63 -2.44 22.66 -11.73
N VAL A 64 -1.70 21.56 -11.52
CA VAL A 64 -0.27 21.55 -11.15
C VAL A 64 0.57 20.69 -12.11
N LEU A 65 -0.03 20.19 -13.21
CA LEU A 65 0.59 19.30 -14.20
C LEU A 65 1.95 19.80 -14.72
N LEU A 66 2.12 21.12 -14.84
CA LEU A 66 3.35 21.75 -15.35
C LEU A 66 4.54 21.75 -14.36
N GLN A 67 4.30 21.45 -13.08
CA GLN A 67 5.32 21.54 -12.02
C GLN A 67 5.63 20.19 -11.34
N LEU A 68 4.81 19.17 -11.60
CA LEU A 68 5.01 17.85 -11.02
C LEU A 68 6.00 17.03 -11.88
N PRO A 69 6.92 16.28 -11.25
CA PRO A 69 7.81 15.38 -11.99
C PRO A 69 6.99 14.28 -12.68
N GLU A 70 7.52 13.76 -13.79
CA GLU A 70 6.86 12.72 -14.58
C GLU A 70 6.63 11.42 -13.80
N ARG A 71 7.47 11.13 -12.78
CA ARG A 71 7.32 9.99 -11.87
C ARG A 71 7.45 10.45 -10.42
N MET A 72 6.52 10.02 -9.58
CA MET A 72 6.57 10.19 -8.12
C MET A 72 6.54 8.84 -7.42
N ASP A 73 7.56 8.55 -6.62
CA ASP A 73 7.63 7.33 -5.82
C ASP A 73 7.35 7.66 -4.35
N LYS A 74 6.28 7.09 -3.79
CA LYS A 74 5.89 7.25 -2.38
C LYS A 74 5.94 5.89 -1.68
N THR A 75 6.62 5.82 -0.55
CA THR A 75 6.55 4.64 0.33
C THR A 75 5.66 4.94 1.52
N LEU A 76 4.65 4.11 1.71
CA LEU A 76 3.72 4.14 2.84
C LEU A 76 4.07 3.00 3.78
N PHE A 77 4.28 3.34 5.05
CA PHE A 77 4.54 2.35 6.08
C PHE A 77 3.28 2.13 6.90
N VAL A 78 2.91 0.86 7.05
CA VAL A 78 1.73 0.46 7.81
C VAL A 78 2.19 -0.38 9.01
N PRO A 79 1.61 -0.18 10.21
CA PRO A 79 1.94 -1.02 11.36
C PRO A 79 1.42 -2.45 11.17
N MET A 80 2.05 -3.42 11.83
CA MET A 80 1.51 -4.78 11.97
C MET A 80 0.48 -4.83 13.10
N THR A 81 -0.50 -5.73 13.01
CA THR A 81 -1.33 -6.08 14.18
C THR A 81 -0.53 -6.88 15.20
N GLU A 82 -1.05 -7.02 16.43
CA GLU A 82 -0.41 -7.81 17.48
C GLU A 82 -0.29 -9.29 17.10
N GLU A 83 -1.31 -9.84 16.42
CA GLU A 83 -1.33 -11.21 15.93
C GLU A 83 -0.28 -11.42 14.84
N GLN A 84 -0.19 -10.49 13.88
CA GLN A 84 0.87 -10.51 12.87
C GLN A 84 2.26 -10.43 13.51
N ALA A 85 2.45 -9.53 14.49
CA ALA A 85 3.72 -9.36 15.18
C ALA A 85 4.14 -10.62 15.96
N THR A 86 3.19 -11.30 16.60
CA THR A 86 3.43 -12.56 17.33
C THR A 86 3.98 -13.63 16.39
N ILE A 87 3.27 -13.92 15.30
CA ILE A 87 3.68 -14.93 14.33
C ILE A 87 5.00 -14.55 13.65
N HIS A 88 5.17 -13.26 13.31
CA HIS A 88 6.41 -12.75 12.74
C HIS A 88 7.61 -12.96 13.68
N ASN A 89 7.45 -12.70 14.98
CA ASN A 89 8.51 -12.86 15.98
C ASN A 89 8.93 -14.33 16.15
N GLU A 90 8.00 -15.28 16.10
CA GLU A 90 8.33 -16.72 16.14
C GLU A 90 9.26 -17.14 14.98
N TYR A 91 8.97 -16.67 13.77
CA TYR A 91 9.85 -16.90 12.62
C TYR A 91 11.16 -16.14 12.74
N GLN A 92 11.14 -14.91 13.29
CA GLN A 92 12.34 -14.11 13.53
C GLN A 92 13.31 -14.81 14.49
N GLU A 93 12.82 -15.45 15.56
CA GLU A 93 13.66 -16.24 16.47
C GLU A 93 14.32 -17.42 15.75
N SER A 94 13.56 -18.08 14.87
CA SER A 94 14.07 -19.19 14.06
C SER A 94 15.15 -18.73 13.06
N VAL A 95 14.93 -17.58 12.40
CA VAL A 95 15.96 -16.91 11.57
C VAL A 95 17.18 -16.54 12.41
N SER A 96 16.99 -15.95 13.59
CA SER A 96 18.07 -15.51 14.46
C SER A 96 18.98 -16.67 14.88
N ARG A 97 18.40 -17.83 15.21
CA ARG A 97 19.17 -19.06 15.51
C ARG A 97 20.02 -19.52 14.31
N LEU A 98 19.47 -19.50 13.11
CA LEU A 98 20.21 -19.85 11.88
C LEU A 98 21.31 -18.84 11.57
N VAL A 99 21.07 -17.54 11.77
CA VAL A 99 22.07 -16.49 11.57
C VAL A 99 23.22 -16.60 12.58
N VAL A 100 22.93 -16.91 13.85
CA VAL A 100 23.97 -17.16 14.87
C VAL A 100 24.80 -18.40 14.50
N LYS A 101 24.15 -19.48 14.05
CA LYS A 101 24.84 -20.68 13.57
C LYS A 101 25.77 -20.36 12.41
N TRP A 102 25.28 -19.59 11.42
CA TRP A 102 26.06 -19.15 10.27
C TRP A 102 27.27 -18.31 10.69
N ARG A 103 27.08 -17.32 11.57
CA ARG A 103 28.18 -16.47 12.08
C ARG A 103 29.26 -17.27 12.80
N ARG A 104 28.87 -18.34 13.53
CA ARG A 104 29.83 -19.21 14.25
C ARG A 104 30.59 -20.16 13.32
N GLN A 105 29.93 -20.70 12.29
CA GLN A 105 30.48 -21.77 11.44
C GLN A 105 31.05 -21.25 10.12
N GLY A 106 30.74 -20.01 9.71
CA GLY A 106 31.13 -19.43 8.43
C GLY A 106 30.32 -19.92 7.23
N PHE A 107 29.54 -21.00 7.37
CA PHE A 107 28.67 -21.53 6.33
C PHE A 107 27.37 -22.11 6.92
N LEU A 108 26.35 -22.24 6.08
CA LEU A 108 25.13 -23.00 6.38
C LEU A 108 25.06 -24.17 5.41
N ASN A 109 24.62 -25.33 5.90
CA ASN A 109 24.33 -26.45 5.01
C ASN A 109 23.08 -26.14 4.18
N GLU A 110 22.82 -26.94 3.15
CA GLU A 110 21.71 -26.70 2.22
C GLU A 110 20.34 -26.69 2.94
N LYS A 111 20.14 -27.57 3.93
CA LYS A 111 18.90 -27.64 4.70
C LYS A 111 18.67 -26.35 5.51
N ASP A 112 19.69 -25.85 6.20
CA ASP A 112 19.61 -24.62 6.97
C ASP A 112 19.38 -23.41 6.07
N ARG A 113 20.02 -23.37 4.89
CA ARG A 113 19.80 -22.32 3.89
C ARG A 113 18.37 -22.33 3.38
N GLN A 114 17.81 -23.50 3.09
CA GLN A 114 16.41 -23.65 2.70
C GLN A 114 15.47 -23.21 3.83
N SER A 115 15.71 -23.65 5.07
CA SER A 115 14.93 -23.22 6.23
C SER A 115 14.97 -21.70 6.45
N LEU A 116 16.15 -21.09 6.30
CA LEU A 116 16.31 -19.63 6.39
C LEU A 116 15.43 -18.92 5.36
N MET A 117 15.48 -19.35 4.09
CA MET A 117 14.67 -18.77 3.02
C MET A 117 13.17 -18.98 3.26
N ILE A 118 12.77 -20.14 3.77
CA ILE A 118 11.38 -20.41 4.16
C ILE A 118 10.95 -19.43 5.25
N PHE A 119 11.70 -19.32 6.35
CA PHE A 119 11.30 -18.44 7.46
C PHE A 119 11.27 -16.97 7.07
N LEU A 120 12.23 -16.50 6.25
CA LEU A 120 12.19 -15.14 5.71
C LEU A 120 10.95 -14.90 4.85
N ASN A 121 10.56 -15.87 4.01
CA ASN A 121 9.32 -15.77 3.24
C ASN A 121 8.07 -15.79 4.13
N MET A 122 8.05 -16.63 5.18
CA MET A 122 6.93 -16.65 6.12
C MET A 122 6.77 -15.31 6.83
N MET A 123 7.88 -14.70 7.29
CA MET A 123 7.87 -13.35 7.88
C MET A 123 7.25 -12.33 6.91
N ARG A 124 7.64 -12.37 5.63
CA ARG A 124 7.08 -11.49 4.60
C ARG A 124 5.59 -11.72 4.35
N MET A 125 5.14 -12.96 4.30
CA MET A 125 3.73 -13.30 4.07
C MET A 125 2.87 -12.82 5.24
N VAL A 126 3.31 -13.03 6.48
CA VAL A 126 2.61 -12.60 7.70
C VAL A 126 2.42 -11.11 7.74
N CYS A 127 3.49 -10.38 7.40
CA CYS A 127 3.47 -8.95 7.23
C CYS A 127 2.27 -8.57 6.35
N ASP A 128 2.12 -9.11 5.14
CA ASP A 128 1.02 -8.70 4.26
C ASP A 128 -0.38 -9.10 4.78
N SER A 129 -0.59 -10.38 5.10
CA SER A 129 -1.79 -10.89 5.76
C SER A 129 -1.57 -12.30 6.28
N THR A 130 -2.08 -12.61 7.48
CA THR A 130 -1.98 -13.99 8.02
C THR A 130 -2.69 -15.02 7.14
N TYR A 131 -3.70 -14.60 6.37
CA TYR A 131 -4.42 -15.45 5.41
C TYR A 131 -3.51 -16.03 4.33
N ILE A 132 -2.44 -15.31 3.99
CA ILE A 132 -1.47 -15.75 2.99
C ILE A 132 -0.76 -17.01 3.47
N LEU A 133 -0.59 -17.21 4.79
CA LEU A 133 -0.05 -18.44 5.37
C LEU A 133 -1.08 -19.56 5.45
N ASP A 134 -2.16 -19.34 6.21
CA ASP A 134 -3.03 -20.41 6.70
C ASP A 134 -4.37 -20.54 5.96
N GLN A 135 -4.76 -19.51 5.18
CA GLN A 135 -6.08 -19.36 4.54
C GLN A 135 -7.27 -19.44 5.51
N LYS A 136 -7.06 -19.17 6.80
CA LYS A 136 -8.06 -19.27 7.87
C LYS A 136 -8.20 -17.97 8.62
N THR A 137 -7.09 -17.41 9.08
CA THR A 137 -7.09 -16.16 9.82
C THR A 137 -6.90 -14.99 8.87
N ARG A 138 -7.49 -13.84 9.19
CA ARG A 138 -7.31 -12.62 8.41
C ARG A 138 -7.00 -11.46 9.34
N PHE A 139 -5.72 -11.28 9.60
CA PHE A 139 -5.19 -10.08 10.22
C PHE A 139 -4.30 -9.39 9.20
N ASP A 140 -4.71 -8.18 8.79
CA ASP A 140 -3.97 -7.34 7.87
C ASP A 140 -4.36 -5.87 8.08
N THR A 141 -3.37 -4.98 7.93
CA THR A 141 -3.56 -3.52 7.98
C THR A 141 -3.45 -2.91 6.59
N LYS A 142 -2.69 -3.55 5.69
CA LYS A 142 -2.44 -3.08 4.33
C LYS A 142 -3.69 -2.99 3.46
N ILE A 143 -4.66 -3.89 3.63
CA ILE A 143 -5.89 -3.84 2.82
C ILE A 143 -6.73 -2.62 3.21
N GLY A 144 -6.85 -2.32 4.50
CA GLY A 144 -7.55 -1.11 4.96
C GLY A 144 -6.92 0.17 4.41
N GLU A 145 -5.58 0.26 4.46
CA GLU A 145 -4.84 1.38 3.86
C GLU A 145 -5.03 1.44 2.34
N LEU A 146 -4.97 0.30 1.64
CA LEU A 146 -5.23 0.23 0.20
C LEU A 146 -6.62 0.77 -0.14
N LEU A 147 -7.66 0.35 0.57
CA LEU A 147 -9.03 0.81 0.32
C LEU A 147 -9.16 2.32 0.55
N SER A 148 -8.51 2.85 1.60
CA SER A 148 -8.48 4.29 1.87
C SER A 148 -7.83 5.08 0.72
N ILE A 149 -6.72 4.57 0.18
CA ILE A 149 -6.06 5.15 -1.00
C ILE A 149 -6.98 5.09 -2.23
N LEU A 150 -7.67 3.96 -2.45
CA LEU A 150 -8.58 3.81 -3.58
C LEU A 150 -9.78 4.77 -3.48
N ASP A 151 -10.33 4.96 -2.28
CA ASP A 151 -11.43 5.91 -2.04
C ASP A 151 -10.99 7.36 -2.35
N GLU A 152 -9.77 7.75 -1.95
CA GLU A 152 -9.20 9.05 -2.30
C GLU A 152 -9.01 9.21 -3.81
N VAL A 153 -8.49 8.17 -4.47
CA VAL A 153 -8.24 8.18 -5.91
C VAL A 153 -9.54 8.23 -6.69
N PHE A 154 -10.56 7.48 -6.29
CA PHE A 154 -11.86 7.45 -6.99
C PHE A 154 -12.70 8.70 -6.76
N ALA A 155 -12.41 9.47 -5.71
CA ALA A 155 -12.97 10.81 -5.52
C ALA A 155 -12.38 11.83 -6.52
N GLU A 156 -11.23 11.55 -7.12
CA GLU A 156 -10.70 12.29 -8.26
C GLU A 156 -11.23 11.66 -9.55
N ASP A 157 -11.83 12.47 -10.43
CA ASP A 157 -12.49 11.95 -11.62
C ASP A 157 -11.50 11.21 -12.55
N ASN A 158 -11.85 9.97 -12.88
CA ASN A 158 -11.35 9.19 -14.03
C ASN A 158 -9.91 8.62 -13.96
N GLU A 159 -9.35 8.41 -12.77
CA GLU A 159 -8.03 7.78 -12.62
C GLU A 159 -8.13 6.23 -12.56
N LYS A 160 -7.25 5.56 -13.31
CA LYS A 160 -7.11 4.09 -13.29
C LYS A 160 -5.89 3.67 -12.48
N VAL A 161 -6.03 2.59 -11.72
CA VAL A 161 -5.04 2.09 -10.76
C VAL A 161 -4.62 0.67 -11.11
N VAL A 162 -3.31 0.40 -11.07
CA VAL A 162 -2.76 -0.96 -11.13
C VAL A 162 -2.27 -1.36 -9.75
N ILE A 163 -2.65 -2.55 -9.29
CA ILE A 163 -2.26 -3.09 -7.99
C ILE A 163 -1.47 -4.38 -8.21
N PHE A 164 -0.26 -4.44 -7.65
CA PHE A 164 0.62 -5.61 -7.72
C PHE A 164 0.86 -6.23 -6.35
N SER A 165 0.95 -7.56 -6.34
CA SER A 165 1.44 -8.34 -5.21
C SER A 165 2.19 -9.60 -5.67
N GLN A 166 3.22 -10.03 -4.94
CA GLN A 166 3.88 -11.33 -5.16
C GLN A 166 2.96 -12.49 -4.80
N TRP A 167 2.03 -12.28 -3.86
CA TRP A 167 1.17 -13.33 -3.31
C TRP A 167 -0.20 -13.31 -3.96
N GLU A 168 -0.54 -14.41 -4.62
CA GLU A 168 -1.88 -14.63 -5.22
C GLU A 168 -2.99 -14.58 -4.16
N ARG A 169 -2.72 -15.09 -2.95
CA ARG A 169 -3.68 -15.02 -1.84
C ARG A 169 -3.96 -13.58 -1.40
N MET A 170 -2.97 -12.69 -1.49
CA MET A 170 -3.18 -11.27 -1.18
C MET A 170 -4.04 -10.59 -2.25
N THR A 171 -3.79 -10.87 -3.53
CA THR A 171 -4.65 -10.36 -4.60
C THR A 171 -6.07 -10.90 -4.48
N ARG A 172 -6.28 -12.16 -4.07
CA ARG A 172 -7.63 -12.67 -3.77
C ARG A 172 -8.35 -11.89 -2.67
N LEU A 173 -7.66 -11.49 -1.60
CA LEU A 173 -8.27 -10.68 -0.56
C LEU A 173 -8.69 -9.30 -1.08
N VAL A 174 -7.85 -8.67 -1.90
CA VAL A 174 -8.17 -7.38 -2.54
C VAL A 174 -9.38 -7.52 -3.45
N ALA A 175 -9.43 -8.56 -4.29
CA ALA A 175 -10.57 -8.86 -5.15
C ALA A 175 -11.89 -8.96 -4.37
N ILE A 176 -11.89 -9.67 -3.22
CA ILE A 176 -13.06 -9.78 -2.34
C ILE A 176 -13.52 -8.40 -1.83
N GLU A 177 -12.59 -7.51 -1.46
CA GLU A 177 -12.98 -6.17 -0.99
C GLU A 177 -13.48 -5.27 -2.13
N LEU A 178 -12.89 -5.36 -3.32
CA LEU A 178 -13.37 -4.64 -4.50
C LEU A 178 -14.79 -5.09 -4.90
N GLU A 179 -15.09 -6.39 -4.82
CA GLU A 179 -16.43 -6.93 -5.07
C GLU A 179 -17.47 -6.38 -4.06
N LYS A 180 -17.12 -6.33 -2.77
CA LYS A 180 -17.99 -5.75 -1.73
C LYS A 180 -18.30 -4.28 -1.99
N GLN A 181 -17.29 -3.52 -2.43
CA GLN A 181 -17.43 -2.10 -2.79
C GLN A 181 -18.06 -1.89 -4.18
N LYS A 182 -18.36 -2.97 -4.92
CA LYS A 182 -18.88 -2.94 -6.30
C LYS A 182 -17.98 -2.17 -7.26
N VAL A 183 -16.67 -2.18 -7.02
CA VAL A 183 -15.67 -1.58 -7.90
C VAL A 183 -15.39 -2.56 -9.03
N LYS A 184 -15.53 -2.13 -10.28
CA LYS A 184 -15.20 -2.97 -11.43
C LYS A 184 -13.68 -3.04 -11.61
N TYR A 185 -13.15 -4.26 -11.66
CA TYR A 185 -11.72 -4.53 -11.75
C TYR A 185 -11.43 -5.67 -12.73
N GLN A 186 -10.19 -5.72 -13.20
CA GLN A 186 -9.65 -6.88 -13.89
C GLN A 186 -8.61 -7.59 -13.04
N TYR A 187 -8.62 -8.92 -13.08
CA TYR A 187 -7.74 -9.73 -12.26
C TYR A 187 -6.92 -10.69 -13.08
N LEU A 188 -5.60 -10.55 -12.99
CA LEU A 188 -4.64 -11.36 -13.68
C LEU A 188 -3.73 -12.13 -12.72
N HIS A 189 -3.91 -13.44 -12.69
CA HIS A 189 -3.06 -14.37 -11.96
C HIS A 189 -2.45 -15.42 -12.90
N GLY A 190 -1.41 -16.12 -12.44
CA GLY A 190 -0.65 -17.09 -13.26
C GLY A 190 -1.46 -18.26 -13.82
N GLY A 191 -2.66 -18.52 -13.28
CA GLY A 191 -3.56 -19.55 -13.79
C GLY A 191 -4.33 -19.16 -15.06
N ILE A 192 -4.30 -17.88 -15.48
CA ILE A 192 -5.03 -17.42 -16.66
C ILE A 192 -4.24 -17.77 -17.94
N PRO A 193 -4.85 -18.51 -18.88
CA PRO A 193 -4.22 -18.83 -20.16
C PRO A 193 -3.83 -17.57 -20.94
N SER A 194 -2.67 -17.60 -21.60
CA SER A 194 -2.13 -16.45 -22.35
C SER A 194 -3.15 -15.82 -23.32
N LYS A 195 -3.94 -16.64 -24.03
CA LYS A 195 -4.98 -16.19 -24.98
C LYS A 195 -6.06 -15.30 -24.34
N LYS A 196 -6.34 -15.45 -23.04
CA LYS A 196 -7.35 -14.66 -22.33
C LYS A 196 -6.80 -13.36 -21.74
N ARG A 197 -5.48 -13.22 -21.65
CA ARG A 197 -4.84 -12.05 -21.01
C ARG A 197 -5.06 -10.76 -21.81
N GLY A 198 -5.12 -10.86 -23.15
CA GLY A 198 -5.41 -9.71 -24.01
C GLY A 198 -6.79 -9.11 -23.76
N ILE A 199 -7.81 -9.94 -23.51
CA ILE A 199 -9.18 -9.50 -23.23
C ILE A 199 -9.23 -8.67 -21.95
N LEU A 200 -8.58 -9.13 -20.87
CA LEU A 200 -8.53 -8.40 -19.60
C LEU A 200 -7.88 -7.03 -19.77
N TYR A 201 -6.85 -6.95 -20.62
CA TYR A 201 -6.19 -5.70 -20.94
C TYR A 201 -7.06 -4.76 -21.75
N ASP A 202 -7.70 -5.25 -22.81
CA ASP A 202 -8.56 -4.45 -23.67
C ASP A 202 -9.76 -3.91 -22.87
N GLU A 203 -10.34 -4.73 -22.00
CA GLU A 203 -11.40 -4.31 -21.08
C GLU A 203 -10.88 -3.26 -20.10
N PHE A 204 -9.73 -3.46 -19.47
CA PHE A 204 -9.15 -2.45 -18.57
C PHE A 204 -8.83 -1.14 -19.26
N ASN A 205 -8.39 -1.16 -20.52
CA ASN A 205 -8.06 0.06 -21.23
C ASN A 205 -9.29 0.81 -21.74
N ASN A 206 -10.21 0.09 -22.38
CA ASN A 206 -11.29 0.69 -23.15
C ASN A 206 -12.56 0.93 -22.31
N ASP A 207 -12.76 0.22 -21.20
CA ASP A 207 -13.90 0.41 -20.33
C ASP A 207 -13.62 1.51 -19.28
N PRO A 208 -14.34 2.65 -19.29
CA PRO A 208 -14.17 3.70 -18.29
C PRO A 208 -14.61 3.27 -16.88
N GLU A 209 -15.55 2.33 -16.77
CA GLU A 209 -16.03 1.82 -15.47
C GLU A 209 -14.98 0.93 -14.80
N CYS A 210 -14.08 0.32 -15.58
CA CYS A 210 -13.00 -0.50 -15.06
C CYS A 210 -11.86 0.38 -14.53
N LYS A 211 -11.88 0.63 -13.22
CA LYS A 211 -10.91 1.52 -12.56
C LYS A 211 -9.66 0.80 -12.04
N VAL A 212 -9.71 -0.52 -11.84
CA VAL A 212 -8.62 -1.27 -11.18
C VAL A 212 -8.13 -2.43 -12.02
N PHE A 213 -6.81 -2.57 -12.15
CA PHE A 213 -6.16 -3.78 -12.66
C PHE A 213 -5.34 -4.43 -11.54
N LEU A 214 -5.70 -5.65 -11.16
CA LEU A 214 -5.05 -6.41 -10.11
C LEU A 214 -4.19 -7.51 -10.73
N SER A 215 -2.91 -7.60 -10.35
CA SER A 215 -2.03 -8.60 -10.94
C SER A 215 -0.97 -9.16 -9.99
N THR A 216 -0.61 -10.43 -10.21
CA THR A 216 0.59 -11.01 -9.63
C THR A 216 1.76 -10.96 -10.63
N ASP A 217 2.99 -11.05 -10.13
CA ASP A 217 4.18 -11.09 -10.99
C ASP A 217 4.13 -12.23 -12.02
N ALA A 218 3.52 -13.36 -11.66
CA ALA A 218 3.33 -14.50 -12.55
C ALA A 218 2.36 -14.23 -13.71
N GLY A 219 1.49 -13.23 -13.59
CA GLY A 219 0.55 -12.82 -14.62
C GLY A 219 1.12 -11.82 -15.63
N GLY A 220 2.04 -10.96 -15.19
CA GLY A 220 2.33 -9.66 -15.82
C GLY A 220 3.40 -9.57 -16.91
N VAL A 221 3.92 -10.68 -17.45
CA VAL A 221 4.96 -10.60 -18.50
C VAL A 221 4.35 -10.08 -19.81
N GLY A 222 4.80 -8.90 -20.25
CA GLY A 222 4.51 -8.35 -21.58
C GLY A 222 3.26 -7.48 -21.71
N LEU A 223 2.60 -7.11 -20.61
CA LEU A 223 1.40 -6.26 -20.65
C LEU A 223 1.73 -4.76 -20.64
N ASN A 224 0.84 -3.95 -21.24
CA ASN A 224 1.01 -2.51 -21.44
C ASN A 224 -0.05 -1.68 -20.72
N LEU A 225 0.02 -1.51 -19.41
CA LEU A 225 -1.05 -0.90 -18.59
C LEU A 225 -0.98 0.64 -18.53
N GLN A 226 -0.49 1.29 -19.59
CA GLN A 226 -0.29 2.75 -19.65
C GLN A 226 -1.58 3.55 -19.45
N SER A 227 -2.78 2.97 -19.57
CA SER A 227 -4.03 3.68 -19.26
C SER A 227 -4.09 4.13 -17.79
N ALA A 228 -3.39 3.44 -16.89
CA ALA A 228 -3.26 3.80 -15.49
C ALA A 228 -2.23 4.91 -15.23
N SER A 229 -2.52 5.75 -14.26
CA SER A 229 -1.62 6.80 -13.74
C SER A 229 -1.06 6.47 -12.37
N ILE A 230 -1.61 5.45 -11.70
CA ILE A 230 -1.20 5.04 -10.35
C ILE A 230 -0.88 3.55 -10.33
N LEU A 231 0.27 3.20 -9.75
CA LEU A 231 0.64 1.83 -9.46
C LEU A 231 0.88 1.65 -7.97
N ILE A 232 0.23 0.66 -7.37
CA ILE A 232 0.34 0.33 -5.96
C ILE A 232 1.00 -1.05 -5.84
N ASN A 233 2.18 -1.09 -5.22
CA ASN A 233 2.83 -2.32 -4.79
C ASN A 233 2.42 -2.63 -3.36
N LEU A 234 1.62 -3.69 -3.17
CA LEU A 234 1.26 -4.17 -1.83
C LEU A 234 2.46 -4.78 -1.11
N ASP A 235 3.41 -5.31 -1.87
CA ASP A 235 4.67 -5.86 -1.38
C ASP A 235 5.80 -5.56 -2.36
N ILE A 236 7.02 -5.43 -1.81
CA ILE A 236 8.21 -5.06 -2.58
C ILE A 236 9.06 -6.31 -2.84
N PRO A 237 9.29 -6.70 -4.10
CA PRO A 237 10.12 -7.86 -4.42
C PRO A 237 11.56 -7.64 -3.94
N TRP A 238 12.26 -8.73 -3.56
CA TRP A 238 13.68 -8.62 -3.17
C TRP A 238 14.57 -8.18 -4.33
N ASN A 239 14.20 -8.54 -5.55
CA ASN A 239 14.94 -8.15 -6.75
C ASN A 239 14.40 -6.80 -7.25
N PRO A 240 15.20 -5.71 -7.22
CA PRO A 240 14.79 -4.39 -7.70
C PRO A 240 14.38 -4.40 -9.18
N ALA A 241 14.95 -5.31 -9.99
CA ALA A 241 14.58 -5.42 -11.40
C ALA A 241 13.11 -5.85 -11.58
N VAL A 242 12.56 -6.66 -10.66
CA VAL A 242 11.13 -7.03 -10.70
C VAL A 242 10.26 -5.82 -10.36
N LEU A 243 10.67 -5.00 -9.39
CA LEU A 243 9.95 -3.76 -9.06
C LEU A 243 9.93 -2.80 -10.27
N GLU A 244 11.08 -2.55 -10.89
CA GLU A 244 11.16 -1.69 -12.07
C GLU A 244 10.38 -2.28 -13.26
N GLN A 245 10.33 -3.60 -13.42
CA GLN A 245 9.47 -4.25 -14.41
C GLN A 245 7.99 -4.02 -14.17
N ARG A 246 7.54 -3.91 -12.91
CA ARG A 246 6.15 -3.52 -12.58
C ARG A 246 5.90 -2.07 -12.97
N ILE A 247 6.80 -1.17 -12.59
CA ILE A 247 6.70 0.28 -12.88
C ILE A 247 6.67 0.54 -14.38
N ALA A 248 7.53 -0.16 -15.13
CA ALA A 248 7.60 -0.08 -16.60
C ALA A 248 6.29 -0.51 -17.31
N ARG A 249 5.32 -1.10 -16.60
CA ARG A 249 4.00 -1.44 -17.16
C ARG A 249 3.11 -0.22 -17.35
N ILE A 250 3.28 0.80 -16.51
CA ILE A 250 2.47 2.02 -16.56
C ILE A 250 3.30 3.25 -16.96
N TYR A 251 4.63 3.17 -16.86
CA TYR A 251 5.54 4.28 -17.12
C TYR A 251 6.57 3.91 -18.19
N ARG A 252 6.72 4.75 -19.22
CA ARG A 252 7.83 4.69 -20.17
C ARG A 252 8.59 6.02 -20.14
N LEU A 253 9.91 5.95 -20.26
CA LEU A 253 10.82 7.10 -20.21
C LEU A 253 10.49 8.20 -21.24
N ASP A 254 9.86 7.83 -22.35
CA ASP A 254 9.54 8.76 -23.44
C ASP A 254 8.12 9.37 -23.33
N GLU A 255 7.38 9.06 -22.27
CA GLU A 255 5.97 9.42 -22.12
C GLU A 255 5.78 10.57 -21.12
N LYS A 256 5.23 11.70 -21.59
CA LYS A 256 4.96 12.91 -20.78
C LYS A 256 3.73 12.79 -19.88
N ARG A 257 3.60 11.68 -19.16
CA ARG A 257 2.48 11.45 -18.23
C ARG A 257 2.99 11.32 -16.81
N ASN A 258 2.30 11.98 -15.90
CA ASN A 258 2.64 11.96 -14.49
C ASN A 258 2.11 10.66 -13.89
N VAL A 259 3.02 9.78 -13.50
CA VAL A 259 2.70 8.52 -12.81
C VAL A 259 3.02 8.62 -11.32
N SER A 260 2.19 7.99 -10.50
CA SER A 260 2.42 7.86 -9.06
C SER A 260 2.62 6.40 -8.70
N ILE A 261 3.77 6.07 -8.12
CA ILE A 261 4.11 4.76 -7.60
C ILE A 261 3.95 4.78 -6.09
N ILE A 262 3.12 3.90 -5.54
CA ILE A 262 2.87 3.76 -4.11
C ILE A 262 3.39 2.39 -3.67
N ASN A 263 4.35 2.39 -2.77
CA ASN A 263 4.97 1.20 -2.22
C ASN A 263 4.48 1.02 -0.78
N ILE A 264 3.72 -0.03 -0.50
CA ILE A 264 3.23 -0.30 0.86
C ILE A 264 4.21 -1.23 1.57
N GLY A 265 4.96 -0.66 2.52
CA GLY A 265 5.90 -1.34 3.39
C GLY A 265 5.38 -1.51 4.81
N PHE A 266 6.11 -2.27 5.62
CA PHE A 266 5.89 -2.32 7.06
C PHE A 266 6.92 -1.48 7.78
N TYR A 267 6.49 -0.83 8.85
CA TYR A 267 7.38 -0.27 9.86
C TYR A 267 7.12 -0.97 11.19
N ARG A 268 8.20 -1.28 11.90
CA ARG A 268 8.14 -1.80 13.26
C ARG A 268 8.32 -0.62 14.20
N HIS A 269 7.32 -0.30 15.00
CA HIS A 269 7.55 0.55 16.16
C HIS A 269 8.51 -0.18 17.10
N HIS A 270 9.64 0.48 17.39
CA HIS A 270 10.63 0.04 18.35
C HIS A 270 10.10 0.16 19.78
#